data_AF-A0A5Y2S0S4-F1
#
_entry.id   AF-A0A5Y2S0S4-F1
#
_cell.length_a   1.000
_cell.length_b   1.000
_cell.length_c   1.000
_cell.angle_alpha   90.00
_cell.angle_beta   90.00
_cell.angle_gamma   90.00
#
_symmetry.space_group_name_H-M   'P 1'
#
loop_
_entity.id
_entity.type
_entity.pdbx_description
1 polymer ?
#
loop_
_entity_poly.entity_id
_entity_poly.type
_entity_poly.pdbx_seq_one_letter_code
_entity_poly.pdbx_strand_id
1 'polypeptide(L)'
;MKHICKKDHRYDPRFTSLPENQGNTGRHKCPGCAFELAMELKAKGIPMCNDDSILADLPESQAGTVRHKDAFEAYKMAYQA
;
A
#
# COMPACT_ATOMS: atom_id res chain seq x y z
N MET A 1 -9.26 9.11 11.52
CA MET A 1 -8.77 10.33 10.81
C MET A 1 -7.78 9.87 9.74
N LYS A 2 -8.10 10.02 8.44
CA LYS A 2 -7.17 9.67 7.36
C LYS A 2 -6.03 10.69 7.38
N HIS A 3 -4.81 10.25 7.66
CA HIS A 3 -3.63 11.12 7.78
C HIS A 3 -2.68 10.90 6.61
N ILE A 4 -1.91 11.92 6.25
CA ILE A 4 -0.94 11.85 5.14
C ILE A 4 0.30 11.10 5.63
N CYS A 5 0.74 10.09 4.90
CA CYS A 5 1.98 9.39 5.15
C CYS A 5 3.16 10.35 5.00
N LYS A 6 4.12 10.29 5.93
CA LYS A 6 5.36 11.07 5.90
C LYS A 6 6.64 10.22 5.91
N LYS A 7 6.50 8.90 5.82
CA LYS A 7 7.63 7.96 5.84
C LYS A 7 8.40 7.97 4.51
N ASP A 8 9.63 7.48 4.53
CA ASP A 8 10.55 7.53 3.37
C ASP A 8 10.12 6.63 2.22
N HIS A 9 9.37 5.57 2.50
CA HIS A 9 8.88 4.65 1.48
C HIS A 9 7.93 5.30 0.46
N ARG A 10 7.57 6.59 0.63
CA ARG A 10 6.89 7.41 -0.39
C ARG A 10 7.74 7.66 -1.64
N TYR A 11 9.05 7.49 -1.54
CA TYR A 11 10.01 7.64 -2.64
C TYR A 11 10.68 6.32 -3.01
N ASP A 12 10.18 5.21 -2.48
CA ASP A 12 10.77 3.91 -2.75
C ASP A 12 10.59 3.53 -4.23
N PRO A 13 11.69 3.23 -4.95
CA PRO A 13 11.62 2.89 -6.37
C PRO A 13 10.92 1.54 -6.62
N ARG A 14 10.81 0.65 -5.62
CA ARG A 14 10.11 -0.64 -5.76
C ARG A 14 8.66 -0.49 -6.18
N PHE A 15 8.03 0.65 -5.85
CA PHE A 15 6.64 0.92 -6.17
C PHE A 15 6.44 1.60 -7.54
N THR A 16 7.52 1.94 -8.25
CA THR A 16 7.44 2.64 -9.55
C THR A 16 6.77 1.80 -10.63
N SER A 17 6.94 0.48 -10.59
CA SER A 17 6.36 -0.49 -11.52
C SER A 17 4.92 -0.86 -11.19
N LEU A 18 4.37 -0.42 -10.05
CA LEU A 18 2.98 -0.70 -9.71
C LEU A 18 2.03 -0.04 -10.71
N PRO A 19 0.89 -0.68 -11.02
CA PRO A 19 -0.14 -0.03 -11.82
C PRO A 19 -0.67 1.20 -11.09
N GLU A 20 -1.19 2.15 -11.86
CA GLU A 20 -1.93 3.25 -11.27
C GLU A 20 -3.33 2.79 -10.86
N ASN A 21 -3.81 3.27 -9.71
CA ASN A 21 -5.16 3.02 -9.25
C ASN A 21 -5.89 4.34 -8.98
N GLN A 22 -6.88 4.61 -9.83
CA GLN A 22 -7.71 5.81 -9.78
C GLN A 22 -9.10 5.53 -9.16
N GLY A 23 -9.36 4.32 -8.65
CA GLY A 23 -10.65 3.89 -8.07
C GLY A 23 -10.53 3.12 -6.73
N ASN A 24 -11.68 2.76 -6.15
CA ASN A 24 -11.82 1.89 -4.96
C ASN A 24 -11.25 2.42 -3.63
N THR A 25 -11.27 1.57 -2.59
CA THR A 25 -10.88 1.88 -1.19
C THR A 25 -9.38 2.17 -1.06
N GLY A 26 -8.58 1.51 -1.89
CA GLY A 26 -7.14 1.70 -2.00
C GLY A 26 -6.72 3.01 -2.65
N ARG A 27 -7.67 3.78 -3.24
CA ARG A 27 -7.36 5.07 -3.86
C ARG A 27 -6.67 5.99 -2.86
N HIS A 28 -5.56 6.58 -3.30
CA HIS A 28 -4.72 7.49 -2.53
C HIS A 28 -4.04 6.89 -1.30
N LYS A 29 -4.26 5.61 -0.99
CA LYS A 29 -3.55 4.94 0.11
C LYS A 29 -2.09 4.80 -0.20
N CYS A 30 -1.25 4.82 0.83
CA CYS A 30 0.19 4.72 0.64
C CYS A 30 0.61 3.27 0.36
N PRO A 31 1.17 2.97 -0.85
CA PRO A 31 1.68 1.65 -1.21
C PRO A 31 2.73 1.11 -0.25
N GLY A 32 3.63 1.96 0.25
CA GLY A 32 4.65 1.50 1.20
C GLY A 32 4.08 1.11 2.56
N CYS A 33 3.06 1.82 3.08
CA CYS A 33 2.40 1.37 4.29
C CYS A 33 1.61 0.07 4.06
N ALA A 34 1.04 -0.11 2.87
CA ALA A 34 0.34 -1.33 2.50
C ALA A 34 1.30 -2.52 2.42
N PHE A 35 2.49 -2.33 1.85
CA PHE A 35 3.56 -3.31 1.81
C PHE A 35 4.05 -3.67 3.23
N GLU A 36 4.31 -2.67 4.09
CA GLU A 36 4.71 -2.90 5.49
C GLU A 36 3.65 -3.68 6.27
N LEU A 37 2.37 -3.33 6.11
CA LEU A 37 1.25 -4.03 6.73
C LEU A 37 1.20 -5.49 6.31
N ALA A 38 1.33 -5.78 5.01
CA ALA A 38 1.37 -7.13 4.50
C ALA A 38 2.52 -7.96 5.10
N MET A 39 3.73 -7.39 5.18
CA MET A 39 4.89 -8.05 5.79
C MET A 39 4.63 -8.41 7.26
N GLU A 40 4.01 -7.52 8.02
CA GLU A 40 3.66 -7.75 9.42
C GLU A 40 2.62 -8.87 9.57
N LEU A 41 1.54 -8.82 8.76
CA LEU A 41 0.48 -9.83 8.80
C LEU A 41 1.00 -11.21 8.36
N LYS A 42 1.83 -11.27 7.31
CA LYS A 42 2.51 -12.49 6.87
C LYS A 42 3.38 -13.08 7.96
N ALA A 43 4.18 -12.25 8.66
CA ALA A 43 5.02 -12.69 9.77
C ALA A 43 4.20 -13.25 10.94
N LYS A 44 2.96 -12.78 11.12
CA LYS A 44 2.00 -13.29 12.11
C LYS A 44 1.22 -14.53 11.65
N GLY A 45 1.47 -15.04 10.44
CA GLY A 45 0.74 -16.17 9.86
C GLY A 45 -0.70 -15.82 9.44
N ILE A 46 -1.03 -14.54 9.33
CA ILE A 46 -2.36 -14.08 8.90
C ILE A 46 -2.45 -14.19 7.37
N PRO A 47 -3.44 -14.91 6.81
CA PRO A 47 -3.58 -15.05 5.38
C PRO A 47 -3.88 -13.71 4.70
N MET A 48 -3.50 -13.60 3.43
CA MET A 48 -3.72 -12.41 2.62
C MET A 48 -5.22 -12.12 2.47
N CYS A 49 -5.60 -10.84 2.57
CA CYS A 49 -6.97 -10.41 2.27
C CYS A 49 -7.26 -10.48 0.76
N ASN A 50 -8.51 -10.79 0.40
CA ASN A 50 -8.93 -10.93 -1.00
C ASN A 50 -9.35 -9.59 -1.64
N ASP A 51 -9.56 -8.54 -0.83
CA ASP A 51 -10.00 -7.22 -1.27
C ASP A 51 -9.25 -6.09 -0.55
N ASP A 52 -9.47 -4.85 -1.01
CA ASP A 52 -8.74 -3.66 -0.59
C ASP A 52 -9.27 -3.00 0.70
N SER A 53 -10.25 -3.61 1.38
CA SER A 53 -10.80 -3.09 2.63
C SER A 53 -9.77 -3.01 3.76
N ILE A 54 -8.76 -3.89 3.73
CA ILE A 54 -7.62 -3.89 4.67
C ILE A 54 -6.82 -2.58 4.64
N LEU A 55 -6.96 -1.80 3.55
CA LEU A 55 -6.28 -0.52 3.37
C LEU A 55 -7.05 0.66 3.95
N ALA A 56 -8.29 0.46 4.44
CA ALA A 56 -9.19 1.54 4.83
C ALA A 56 -8.58 2.52 5.86
N ASP A 57 -7.80 1.98 6.80
CA ASP A 57 -7.15 2.73 7.87
C ASP A 57 -5.73 3.19 7.53
N LEU A 58 -5.18 2.80 6.38
CA LEU A 58 -3.86 3.22 5.97
C LEU A 58 -3.81 4.72 5.69
N PRO A 59 -2.66 5.37 5.93
CA PRO A 59 -2.46 6.76 5.56
C PRO A 59 -2.47 6.93 4.04
N GLU A 60 -2.80 8.14 3.60
CA GLU A 60 -2.78 8.51 2.19
C GLU A 60 -1.39 8.99 1.76
N SER A 61 -1.01 8.77 0.49
CA SER A 61 0.19 9.35 -0.09
C SER A 61 -0.08 9.96 -1.47
N GLN A 62 0.09 11.28 -1.55
CA GLN A 62 -0.05 12.08 -2.78
C GLN A 62 1.27 12.61 -3.33
N ALA A 63 2.40 12.05 -2.88
CA ALA A 63 3.72 12.53 -3.31
C ALA A 63 4.69 11.38 -3.56
N GLY A 64 5.79 11.72 -4.23
CA GLY A 64 6.89 10.81 -4.54
C GLY A 64 6.54 9.78 -5.59
N THR A 65 7.32 8.70 -5.62
CA THR A 65 7.22 7.58 -6.59
C THR A 65 5.93 6.79 -6.45
N VAL A 66 5.31 6.86 -5.27
CA VAL A 66 4.09 6.10 -4.94
C VAL A 66 2.79 6.83 -5.29
N ARG A 67 2.85 8.05 -5.81
CA ARG A 67 1.66 8.83 -6.15
C ARG A 67 0.84 8.10 -7.23
N HIS A 68 -0.47 8.01 -6.99
CA HIS A 68 -1.45 7.30 -7.84
C HIS A 68 -1.19 5.80 -8.03
N LYS A 69 -0.19 5.22 -7.36
CA LYS A 69 0.11 3.79 -7.46
C LYS A 69 -0.86 2.96 -6.63
N ASP A 70 -1.15 1.76 -7.11
CA ASP A 70 -2.07 0.82 -6.46
C ASP A 70 -1.48 0.30 -5.14
N ALA A 71 -2.07 0.72 -4.03
CA ALA A 71 -1.64 0.28 -2.71
C ALA A 71 -2.00 -1.20 -2.43
N PHE A 72 -3.04 -1.74 -3.04
CA PHE A 72 -3.41 -3.13 -2.87
C PHE A 72 -2.46 -4.06 -3.63
N GLU A 73 -1.97 -3.65 -4.80
CA GLU A 73 -0.91 -4.39 -5.50
C GLU A 73 0.40 -4.38 -4.71
N ALA A 74 0.74 -3.27 -4.02
CA ALA A 74 1.87 -3.25 -3.10
C ALA A 74 1.72 -4.22 -1.91
N TYR A 75 0.50 -4.30 -1.37
CA TYR A 75 0.16 -5.27 -0.33
C TYR A 75 0.32 -6.72 -0.82
N LYS A 76 -0.21 -7.04 -2.01
CA LYS A 76 -0.05 -8.38 -2.61
C LYS A 76 1.41 -8.71 -2.90
N MET A 77 2.18 -7.75 -3.38
CA MET A 77 3.61 -7.89 -3.68
C MET A 77 4.39 -8.40 -2.45
N ALA A 78 4.11 -7.87 -1.25
CA ALA A 78 4.73 -8.32 -0.01
C ALA A 78 4.33 -9.75 0.39
N TYR A 79 3.10 -10.17 0.13
CA TYR A 79 2.67 -11.55 0.40
C TYR A 79 3.33 -12.56 -0.55
N GLN A 80 3.58 -12.16 -1.79
CA GLN A 80 4.16 -12.99 -2.84
C GLN A 80 5.70 -13.08 -2.81
N ALA A 81 6.37 -12.13 -2.13
CA ALA A 81 7.83 -12.12 -1.92
C ALA A 81 8.30 -13.16 -0.89
#